data_AF-A0A3L6PH77-F1
#
_entry.id   AF-A0A3L6PH77-F1
#
_cell.length_a   1.000
_cell.length_b   1.000
_cell.length_c   1.000
_cell.angle_alpha   90.00
_cell.angle_beta   90.00
_cell.angle_gamma   90.00
#
_symmetry.space_group_name_H-M   'P 1'
#
loop_
_entity.id
_entity.type
_entity.pdbx_description
1 polymer ?
#
loop_
_entity_poly.entity_id
_entity_poly.type
_entity_poly.pdbx_seq_one_letter_code
_entity_poly.pdbx_strand_id
1 'polypeptide(L)'
;MLPDDDATGAVATVTGILERTPSLERLTLFFLPEPEDLAESEYLDVDDEELLDGHKLRYDRHAPLAVPDVEIPCCLRETTREINLAHYDGGLAQRTLAKFLLRNAPVVGEVCGDFAQGPLWIQTRLMEEIKGWVMNKSANMMFF
;
A
#
# COMPACT_ATOMS: atom_id res chain seq x y z
N MET A 1 -16.99 10.83 -3.60
CA MET A 1 -16.74 9.48 -4.15
C MET A 1 -16.80 8.51 -2.98
N LEU A 2 -17.35 7.31 -3.16
CA LEU A 2 -17.34 6.31 -2.10
C LEU A 2 -15.90 5.78 -1.96
N PRO A 3 -15.37 5.60 -0.74
CA PRO A 3 -13.98 5.17 -0.52
C PRO A 3 -13.65 3.80 -1.16
N ASP A 4 -14.66 2.97 -1.44
CA ASP A 4 -14.50 1.69 -2.15
C ASP A 4 -14.20 1.84 -3.65
N ASP A 5 -14.65 2.94 -4.28
CA ASP A 5 -14.44 3.18 -5.72
C ASP A 5 -12.96 3.46 -6.02
N ASP A 6 -12.29 4.21 -5.15
CA ASP A 6 -10.88 4.57 -5.33
C ASP A 6 -9.96 3.35 -5.18
N ALA A 7 -10.27 2.45 -4.24
CA ALA A 7 -9.52 1.21 -4.05
C ALA A 7 -9.68 0.26 -5.25
N THR A 8 -10.91 0.10 -5.75
CA THR A 8 -11.19 -0.72 -6.93
C THR A 8 -10.56 -0.14 -8.19
N GLY A 9 -10.62 1.18 -8.36
CA GLY A 9 -9.99 1.90 -9.46
C GLY A 9 -8.46 1.76 -9.48
N ALA A 10 -7.81 1.82 -8.32
CA ALA A 10 -6.37 1.62 -8.19
C ALA A 10 -5.95 0.21 -8.63
N VAL A 11 -6.66 -0.82 -8.16
CA VAL A 11 -6.40 -2.22 -8.57
C VAL A 11 -6.60 -2.39 -10.08
N ALA A 12 -7.71 -1.93 -10.63
CA ALA A 12 -8.00 -2.05 -12.06
C ALA A 12 -6.93 -1.35 -12.92
N THR A 13 -6.50 -0.16 -12.50
CA THR A 13 -5.46 0.61 -13.21
C THR A 13 -4.13 -0.13 -13.21
N VAL A 14 -3.68 -0.62 -12.05
CA VAL A 14 -2.42 -1.36 -11.95
C VAL A 14 -2.49 -2.67 -12.72
N THR A 15 -3.59 -3.42 -12.63
CA THR A 15 -3.80 -4.64 -13.45
C THR A 15 -3.66 -4.33 -14.94
N GLY A 16 -4.30 -3.29 -15.44
CA GLY A 16 -4.19 -2.91 -16.86
C GLY A 16 -2.76 -2.56 -17.29
N ILE A 17 -1.93 -2.01 -16.40
CA ILE A 17 -0.49 -1.79 -16.65
C ILE A 17 0.27 -3.13 -16.67
N LEU A 18 0.00 -4.00 -15.71
CA LEU A 18 0.64 -5.31 -15.58
C LEU A 18 0.35 -6.22 -16.78
N GLU A 19 -0.86 -6.19 -17.32
CA GLU A 19 -1.24 -6.91 -18.55
C GLU A 19 -0.38 -6.52 -19.77
N ARG A 20 0.09 -5.26 -19.81
CA ARG A 20 0.95 -4.74 -20.87
C ARG A 20 2.43 -5.01 -20.63
N THR A 21 2.79 -5.64 -19.52
CA THR A 21 4.18 -5.88 -19.09
C THR A 21 4.41 -7.35 -18.70
N PRO A 22 4.32 -8.30 -19.67
CA PRO A 22 4.32 -9.74 -19.38
C PRO A 22 5.63 -10.28 -18.76
N SER A 23 6.75 -9.58 -18.96
CA SER A 23 8.07 -9.95 -18.43
C SER A 23 8.51 -9.11 -17.22
N LEU A 24 7.57 -8.49 -16.50
CA LEU A 24 7.89 -7.66 -15.34
C LEU A 24 8.44 -8.49 -14.18
N GLU A 25 9.71 -8.25 -13.82
CA GLU A 25 10.35 -8.91 -12.67
C GLU A 25 10.30 -8.08 -11.39
N ARG A 26 10.28 -6.75 -11.51
CA ARG A 26 10.29 -5.82 -10.38
C ARG A 26 9.15 -4.81 -10.52
N LEU A 27 8.31 -4.73 -9.49
CA LEU A 27 7.26 -3.72 -9.37
C LEU A 27 7.59 -2.80 -8.20
N THR A 28 7.59 -1.48 -8.43
CA THR A 28 7.75 -0.49 -7.36
C THR A 28 6.57 0.47 -7.42
N LEU A 29 5.83 0.55 -6.32
CA LEU A 29 4.72 1.47 -6.14
C LEU A 29 5.18 2.62 -5.25
N PHE A 30 5.12 3.83 -5.79
CA PHE A 30 5.50 5.05 -5.09
C PHE A 30 4.24 5.83 -4.70
N PHE A 31 3.95 5.90 -3.41
CA PHE A 31 2.79 6.61 -2.88
C PHE A 31 3.19 8.05 -2.56
N LEU A 32 2.81 8.98 -3.44
CA LEU A 32 3.13 10.39 -3.23
C LEU A 32 2.39 10.91 -1.97
N PRO A 33 3.10 11.49 -0.99
CA PRO A 33 2.44 12.17 0.11
C PRO A 33 1.65 13.37 -0.44
N GLU A 34 0.52 13.67 0.19
CA GLU A 34 -0.19 14.92 -0.10
C GLU A 34 0.75 16.10 0.17
N PRO A 35 0.78 17.12 -0.72
CA PRO A 35 1.57 18.31 -0.48
C PRO A 35 1.09 18.96 0.82
N GLU A 36 2.02 19.26 1.72
CA GLU A 36 1.72 20.03 2.92
C GLU A 36 1.31 21.43 2.46
N ASP A 37 0.04 21.80 2.65
CA ASP A 37 -0.43 23.16 2.43
C ASP A 37 0.26 24.07 3.45
N LEU A 38 1.39 24.66 3.06
CA LEU A 38 2.17 25.62 3.88
C LEU A 38 1.46 26.97 4.09
N ALA A 39 0.17 27.07 3.72
CA ALA A 39 -0.63 28.27 3.89
C ALA A 39 -1.66 28.05 5.00
N GLU A 40 -1.71 28.99 5.95
CA GLU A 40 -2.64 29.05 7.11
C GLU A 40 -2.15 28.42 8.42
N SER A 41 -0.88 28.66 8.77
CA SER A 41 -0.44 28.70 10.19
C SER A 41 -0.54 30.13 10.75
N GLU A 42 -1.68 30.80 10.55
CA GLU A 42 -1.99 32.06 11.23
C GLU A 42 -3.42 32.03 11.78
N TYR A 43 -3.51 31.82 13.10
CA TYR A 43 -4.68 32.06 13.98
C TYR A 43 -5.88 31.11 13.88
N LEU A 44 -5.75 29.89 14.42
CA LEU A 44 -6.88 29.23 15.06
C LEU A 44 -6.41 28.58 16.36
N ASP A 45 -6.92 29.06 17.50
CA ASP A 45 -6.91 28.32 18.77
C ASP A 45 -7.77 27.06 18.56
N VAL A 46 -7.16 25.99 18.07
CA VAL A 46 -7.76 24.66 17.96
C VAL A 46 -7.08 23.79 19.02
N ASP A 47 -7.92 23.06 19.76
CA ASP A 47 -7.57 22.18 20.86
C ASP A 47 -6.30 21.34 20.54
N ASP A 48 -5.24 21.54 21.32
CA ASP A 48 -3.88 21.01 21.08
C ASP A 48 -3.83 19.47 20.97
N GLU A 49 -4.87 18.74 21.36
CA GLU A 49 -4.89 17.27 21.31
C GLU A 49 -5.12 16.70 19.89
N GLU A 50 -5.72 17.44 18.95
CA GLU A 50 -5.99 16.95 17.58
C GLU A 50 -4.89 17.35 16.58
N LEU A 51 -4.04 18.32 16.93
CA LEU A 51 -2.88 18.79 16.13
C LEU A 51 -1.58 17.99 16.38
N LEU A 52 -1.58 17.07 17.35
CA LEU A 52 -0.36 16.38 17.79
C LEU A 52 -0.02 15.11 17.00
N ASP A 53 -0.89 14.64 16.10
CA ASP A 53 -0.59 13.46 15.30
C ASP A 53 -0.28 13.85 13.84
N GLY A 54 0.77 14.66 13.66
CA GLY A 54 1.39 14.97 12.35
C GLY A 54 1.99 13.74 11.64
N HIS A 55 1.53 12.54 11.98
CA HIS A 55 1.80 11.32 11.25
C HIS A 55 1.04 11.27 9.93
N LYS A 56 1.62 10.58 8.97
CA LYS A 56 1.11 10.43 7.61
C LYS A 56 0.41 9.09 7.39
N LEU A 57 0.25 8.26 8.42
CA LEU A 57 -0.36 6.93 8.31
C LEU A 57 -1.88 7.04 8.32
N ARG A 58 -2.55 6.33 7.41
CA ARG A 58 -4.02 6.35 7.21
C ARG A 58 -4.65 5.00 7.54
N TYR A 59 -4.07 4.29 8.51
CA TYR A 59 -4.47 2.93 8.85
C TYR A 59 -5.81 2.87 9.61
N ASP A 60 -6.80 2.26 8.97
CA ASP A 60 -8.06 1.88 9.63
C ASP A 60 -8.17 0.36 9.76
N ARG A 61 -8.05 -0.16 10.98
CA ARG A 61 -8.20 -1.60 11.30
C ARG A 61 -9.60 -2.16 10.98
N HIS A 62 -10.62 -1.32 10.90
CA HIS A 62 -12.01 -1.70 10.68
C HIS A 62 -12.43 -1.58 9.21
N ALA A 63 -11.61 -0.95 8.37
CA ALA A 63 -11.90 -0.80 6.95
C ALA A 63 -11.97 -2.17 6.25
N PRO A 64 -13.04 -2.44 5.48
CA PRO A 64 -13.20 -3.71 4.78
C PRO A 64 -12.21 -3.80 3.63
N LEU A 65 -11.22 -4.70 3.74
CA LEU A 65 -10.28 -5.01 2.65
C LEU A 65 -10.90 -5.99 1.64
N ALA A 66 -11.94 -5.55 0.94
CA ALA A 66 -12.50 -6.25 -0.21
C ALA A 66 -11.48 -6.22 -1.35
N VAL A 67 -11.04 -7.39 -1.80
CA VAL A 67 -10.17 -7.49 -2.98
C VAL A 67 -11.09 -7.59 -4.20
N PRO A 68 -11.00 -6.66 -5.16
CA PRO A 68 -11.81 -6.71 -6.37
C PRO A 68 -11.59 -8.02 -7.14
N ASP A 69 -12.66 -8.55 -7.73
CA ASP A 69 -12.58 -9.71 -8.62
C ASP A 69 -12.14 -9.23 -10.01
N VAL A 70 -10.82 -9.25 -10.23
CA VAL A 70 -10.16 -8.80 -11.45
C VAL A 70 -9.26 -9.92 -11.96
N GLU A 71 -9.15 -10.05 -13.29
CA GLU A 71 -8.26 -11.04 -13.91
C GLU A 71 -6.81 -10.81 -13.45
N ILE A 72 -6.13 -11.90 -13.08
CA ILE A 72 -4.78 -11.83 -12.53
C ILE A 72 -3.77 -11.80 -13.70
N PRO A 73 -2.94 -10.74 -13.82
CA PRO A 73 -1.94 -10.65 -14.87
C PRO A 73 -0.91 -11.80 -14.79
N CYS A 74 -0.54 -12.37 -15.95
CA CYS A 74 0.41 -13.49 -15.98
C CYS A 74 1.78 -13.13 -15.39
N CYS A 75 2.27 -11.89 -15.62
CA CYS A 75 3.54 -11.44 -15.07
C CYS A 75 3.58 -11.52 -13.55
N LEU A 76 2.48 -11.16 -12.89
CA LEU A 76 2.37 -11.22 -11.43
C LEU A 76 2.52 -12.66 -10.93
N ARG A 77 1.93 -13.63 -11.63
CA ARG A 77 2.00 -15.04 -11.25
C ARG A 77 3.35 -15.71 -11.53
N GLU A 78 4.04 -15.30 -12.58
CA GLU A 78 5.14 -16.08 -13.17
C GLU A 78 6.50 -15.40 -13.09
N THR A 79 6.56 -14.08 -13.20
CA THR A 79 7.82 -13.35 -13.42
C THR A 79 8.13 -12.32 -12.34
N THR A 80 7.13 -11.78 -11.63
CA THR A 80 7.32 -10.76 -10.60
C THR A 80 8.02 -11.32 -9.36
N ARG A 81 9.32 -11.02 -9.22
CA ARG A 81 10.21 -11.48 -8.15
C ARG A 81 10.36 -10.47 -7.03
N GLU A 82 10.12 -9.19 -7.29
CA GLU A 82 10.34 -8.12 -6.33
C GLU A 82 9.15 -7.14 -6.34
N ILE A 83 8.61 -6.84 -5.16
CA ILE A 83 7.55 -5.85 -4.96
C ILE A 83 7.98 -4.85 -3.89
N ASN A 84 8.06 -3.57 -4.26
CA ASN A 84 8.42 -2.48 -3.37
C ASN A 84 7.24 -1.54 -3.15
N LEU A 85 6.93 -1.24 -1.90
CA LEU A 85 5.92 -0.28 -1.46
C LEU A 85 6.65 0.90 -0.82
N ALA A 86 6.77 2.01 -1.53
CA ALA A 86 7.49 3.21 -1.08
C ALA A 86 6.53 4.28 -0.58
N HIS A 87 6.82 4.86 0.59
CA HIS A 87 5.95 5.81 1.29
C HIS A 87 4.55 5.28 1.60
N TYR A 88 4.48 4.00 1.96
CA TYR A 88 3.22 3.32 2.24
C TYR A 88 2.55 3.87 3.50
N ASP A 89 1.37 4.46 3.35
CA ASP A 89 0.63 5.08 4.45
C ASP A 89 -0.41 4.15 5.09
N GLY A 90 -0.71 3.01 4.45
CA GLY A 90 -1.72 2.09 4.97
C GLY A 90 -3.17 2.54 4.75
N GLY A 91 -3.42 3.49 3.86
CA GLY A 91 -4.76 3.86 3.42
C GLY A 91 -5.47 2.71 2.72
N LEU A 92 -6.81 2.79 2.66
CA LEU A 92 -7.66 1.71 2.13
C LEU A 92 -7.26 1.26 0.72
N ALA A 93 -7.10 2.21 -0.22
CA ALA A 93 -6.69 1.90 -1.58
C ALA A 93 -5.31 1.22 -1.66
N GLN A 94 -4.34 1.70 -0.86
CA GLN A 94 -3.00 1.12 -0.81
C GLN A 94 -3.00 -0.29 -0.22
N ARG A 95 -3.77 -0.52 0.85
CA ARG A 95 -3.94 -1.84 1.48
C ARG A 95 -4.65 -2.82 0.56
N THR A 96 -5.71 -2.40 -0.11
CA THR A 96 -6.43 -3.23 -1.09
C THR A 96 -5.51 -3.61 -2.26
N LEU A 97 -4.77 -2.64 -2.81
CA LEU A 97 -3.81 -2.89 -3.88
C LEU A 97 -2.66 -3.81 -3.45
N ALA A 98 -2.03 -3.53 -2.31
CA ALA A 98 -0.95 -4.36 -1.78
C ALA A 98 -1.41 -5.80 -1.51
N LYS A 99 -2.59 -5.96 -0.90
CA LYS A 99 -3.19 -7.28 -0.66
C LYS A 99 -3.47 -8.02 -1.97
N PHE A 100 -4.00 -7.34 -2.99
CA PHE A 100 -4.21 -7.93 -4.31
C PHE A 100 -2.89 -8.42 -4.91
N LEU A 101 -1.85 -7.58 -4.93
CA LEU A 101 -0.57 -7.93 -5.55
C LEU A 101 0.12 -9.09 -4.83
N LEU A 102 0.25 -9.00 -3.50
CA LEU A 102 1.01 -9.97 -2.71
C LEU A 102 0.34 -11.35 -2.63
N ARG A 103 -0.99 -11.40 -2.71
CA ARG A 103 -1.73 -12.68 -2.77
C ARG A 103 -1.67 -13.36 -4.13
N ASN A 104 -1.33 -12.62 -5.19
CA ASN A 104 -1.31 -13.11 -6.56
C ASN A 104 0.10 -13.24 -7.15
N ALA A 105 1.13 -12.95 -6.36
CA ALA A 105 2.54 -13.07 -6.73
C ALA A 105 3.26 -14.25 -6.01
N PRO A 106 2.98 -15.52 -6.37
CA PRO A 106 3.56 -16.68 -5.70
C PRO A 106 5.07 -16.83 -5.92
N VAL A 107 5.63 -16.23 -6.99
CA VAL A 107 7.07 -16.28 -7.31
C VAL A 107 7.87 -15.15 -6.68
N VAL A 108 7.22 -14.24 -5.93
CA VAL A 108 7.90 -13.11 -5.29
C VAL A 108 8.96 -13.62 -4.32
N GLY A 109 10.21 -13.23 -4.54
CA GLY A 109 11.36 -13.56 -3.69
C GLY A 109 11.70 -12.46 -2.70
N GLU A 110 11.29 -11.23 -2.98
CA GLU A 110 11.61 -10.05 -2.18
C GLU A 110 10.44 -9.07 -2.10
N VAL A 111 10.13 -8.61 -0.88
CA VAL A 111 9.13 -7.57 -0.62
C VAL A 111 9.74 -6.50 0.26
N CYS A 112 9.75 -5.25 -0.20
CA CYS A 112 10.21 -4.10 0.58
C CYS A 112 9.03 -3.19 0.91
N GLY A 113 8.90 -2.79 2.17
CA GLY A 113 7.95 -1.76 2.61
C GLY A 113 8.67 -0.61 3.30
N ASP A 114 8.62 0.58 2.70
CA ASP A 114 9.03 1.83 3.33
C ASP A 114 7.76 2.57 3.78
N PHE A 115 7.56 2.69 5.08
CA PHE A 115 6.34 3.26 5.64
C PHE A 115 6.40 4.78 5.71
N ALA A 116 5.25 5.43 5.52
CA ALA A 116 5.14 6.84 5.84
C ALA A 116 5.40 7.07 7.35
N GLN A 117 5.83 8.29 7.70
CA GLN A 117 6.14 8.64 9.08
C GLN A 117 4.91 8.48 9.97
N GLY A 118 5.05 7.79 11.10
CA GLY A 118 4.00 7.70 12.10
C GLY A 118 4.29 6.76 13.26
N PRO A 119 3.28 6.48 14.10
CA PRO A 119 3.43 5.65 15.28
C PRO A 119 3.91 4.23 14.92
N LEU A 120 4.94 3.77 15.64
CA LEU A 120 5.55 2.44 15.45
C LEU A 120 4.52 1.29 15.56
N TRP A 121 3.50 1.45 16.40
CA TRP A 121 2.45 0.43 16.54
C TRP A 121 1.62 0.29 15.27
N ILE A 122 1.36 1.37 14.52
CA ILE A 122 0.66 1.32 13.23
C ILE A 122 1.57 0.66 12.19
N GLN A 123 2.83 1.09 12.10
CA GLN A 123 3.81 0.49 11.18
C GLN A 123 3.97 -1.02 11.43
N THR A 124 4.00 -1.44 12.70
CA THR A 124 4.04 -2.85 13.08
C THR A 124 2.80 -3.61 12.58
N ARG A 125 1.61 -3.02 12.68
CA ARG A 125 0.36 -3.62 12.16
C ARG A 125 0.37 -3.74 10.64
N LEU A 126 0.80 -2.70 9.93
CA LEU A 126 0.91 -2.73 8.47
C LEU A 126 1.94 -3.79 8.02
N MET A 127 3.07 -3.89 8.72
CA MET A 127 4.07 -4.93 8.48
C MET A 127 3.47 -6.34 8.68
N GLU A 128 2.74 -6.59 9.77
CA GLU A 128 2.08 -7.87 10.03
C GLU A 128 1.07 -8.22 8.94
N GLU A 129 0.30 -7.25 8.46
CA GLU A 129 -0.64 -7.43 7.35
C GLU A 129 0.05 -7.82 6.05
N ILE A 130 1.09 -7.07 5.66
CA ILE A 130 1.89 -7.35 4.45
C ILE A 130 2.47 -8.78 4.53
N LYS A 131 3.10 -9.14 5.67
CA LYS A 131 3.62 -10.49 5.92
C LYS A 131 2.54 -11.56 5.79
N GLY A 132 1.33 -11.28 6.27
CA GLY A 132 0.18 -12.16 6.17
C GLY A 132 -0.28 -12.38 4.72
N TRP A 133 -0.11 -11.39 3.84
CA TRP A 133 -0.55 -11.46 2.45
C TRP A 133 0.46 -12.12 1.50
N VAL A 134 1.77 -12.05 1.80
CA VAL A 134 2.79 -12.70 0.96
C VAL A 134 2.54 -14.21 0.87
N MET A 135 2.32 -14.71 -0.35
CA MET A 135 2.10 -16.13 -0.60
C MET A 135 3.39 -16.95 -0.44
N ASN A 136 4.51 -16.44 -0.93
CA ASN A 136 5.81 -17.08 -0.76
C ASN A 136 6.35 -16.89 0.67
N LYS A 137 6.26 -17.94 1.49
CA LYS A 137 6.72 -17.90 2.88
C LYS A 137 8.24 -17.84 3.05
N SER A 138 8.99 -18.08 1.98
CA SER A 138 10.45 -17.96 1.97
C SER A 138 10.93 -16.62 1.39
N ALA A 139 10.01 -15.73 1.00
CA ALA A 139 10.38 -14.41 0.49
C ALA A 139 11.14 -13.62 1.56
N ASN A 140 12.21 -12.94 1.15
CA ASN A 140 12.88 -11.96 1.97
C ASN A 140 11.96 -10.74 2.13
N MET A 141 11.78 -10.25 3.35
CA MET A 141 10.89 -9.11 3.62
C MET A 141 11.65 -8.06 4.43
N MET A 142 11.79 -6.87 3.87
CA MET A 142 12.50 -5.75 4.46
C MET A 142 11.52 -4.60 4.72
N PHE A 143 11.54 -4.05 5.92
CA PHE A 143 10.65 -2.96 6.32
C PHE A 143 11.47 -1.83 6.95
N PHE A 144 11.21 -0.59 6.53
CA PHE A 144 11.92 0.61 6.92
C PHE A 144 10.97 1.65 7.51
#